data_AF-A0A1H8JII3-F1
#
_entry.id   AF-A0A1H8JII3-F1
#
_cell.length_a   1.000
_cell.length_b   1.000
_cell.length_c   1.000
_cell.angle_alpha   90.00
_cell.angle_beta   90.00
_cell.angle_gamma   90.00
#
_symmetry.space_group_name_H-M   'P 1'
#
loop_
_entity.id
_entity.type
_entity.pdbx_description
1 polymer ?
#
loop_
_entity_poly.entity_id
_entity_poly.type
_entity_poly.pdbx_seq_one_letter_code
_entity_poly.pdbx_strand_id
1 'polypeptide(L)'
;MTKEGVSEAVLSALADLEHAFDAALSAINEDTDHNQAYSGATELVETLRRLFETSADQRALAAARIFEKERMSLAGLADRIGVSKARAAQLIKTAKDANEQRGSATEGHR
;
A
#
# COMPACT_ATOMS: atom_id res chain seq x y z
N MET A 1 -19.48 -1.11 12.18
CA MET A 1 -18.84 -2.45 12.10
C MET A 1 -17.37 -2.25 11.80
N THR A 2 -16.55 -2.21 12.84
CA THR A 2 -15.08 -2.26 12.72
C THR A 2 -14.70 -3.54 12.00
N LYS A 3 -13.84 -3.46 10.97
CA LYS A 3 -13.28 -4.65 10.33
C LYS A 3 -12.49 -5.41 11.39
N GLU A 4 -13.05 -6.48 11.94
CA GLU A 4 -12.37 -7.35 12.92
C GLU A 4 -11.00 -7.74 12.36
N GLY A 5 -9.93 -7.40 13.07
CA GLY A 5 -8.56 -7.82 12.75
C GLY A 5 -7.58 -6.75 12.25
N VAL A 6 -8.01 -5.49 12.08
CA VAL A 6 -7.06 -4.37 11.82
C VAL A 6 -6.68 -3.71 13.15
N SER A 7 -5.37 -3.55 13.39
CA SER A 7 -4.86 -2.88 14.60
C SER A 7 -5.39 -1.45 14.70
N GLU A 8 -5.78 -1.04 15.90
CA GLU A 8 -6.21 0.34 16.20
C GLU A 8 -5.15 1.37 15.77
N ALA A 9 -3.87 1.06 15.95
CA ALA A 9 -2.77 1.91 15.49
C ALA A 9 -2.76 2.09 13.96
N VAL A 10 -3.12 1.05 13.21
CA VAL A 10 -3.21 1.13 11.73
C VAL A 10 -4.42 1.96 11.33
N LEU A 11 -5.56 1.82 12.02
CA LEU A 11 -6.75 2.63 11.76
C LEU A 11 -6.49 4.11 12.06
N SER A 12 -5.81 4.42 13.17
CA SER A 12 -5.40 5.80 13.51
C SER A 12 -4.49 6.38 12.44
N ALA A 13 -3.45 5.66 12.02
CA ALA A 13 -2.53 6.15 11.00
C ALA A 13 -3.20 6.37 9.63
N LEU A 14 -4.21 5.58 9.29
CA LEU A 14 -5.01 5.80 8.09
C LEU A 14 -5.89 7.06 8.21
N ALA A 15 -6.49 7.29 9.37
CA ALA A 15 -7.25 8.51 9.63
C ALA A 15 -6.35 9.77 9.56
N ASP A 16 -5.12 9.68 10.10
CA ASP A 16 -4.15 10.77 10.00
C ASP A 16 -3.77 11.08 8.54
N LEU A 17 -3.65 10.05 7.69
CA LEU A 17 -3.39 10.22 6.26
C LEU A 17 -4.57 10.89 5.54
N GLU A 18 -5.80 10.49 5.85
CA GLU A 18 -7.01 11.13 5.31
C GLU A 18 -7.09 12.60 5.73
N HIS A 19 -6.85 12.90 7.01
CA HIS A 19 -6.81 14.28 7.50
C HIS A 19 -5.72 15.12 6.85
N ALA A 20 -4.52 14.57 6.66
CA ALA A 20 -3.43 15.27 5.99
C ALA A 20 -3.76 15.56 4.51
N PHE A 21 -4.44 14.63 3.84
CA PHE A 21 -4.91 14.80 2.47
C PHE A 21 -5.93 15.94 2.37
N ASP A 22 -6.94 15.95 3.25
CA ASP A 22 -7.95 17.01 3.29
C ASP A 22 -7.33 18.38 3.60
N ALA A 23 -6.38 18.43 4.54
CA ALA A 23 -5.66 19.66 4.86
C ALA A 23 -4.86 20.21 3.67
N ALA A 24 -4.20 19.33 2.92
CA ALA A 24 -3.47 19.73 1.71
C ALA A 24 -4.42 20.29 0.64
N LEU A 25 -5.57 19.65 0.42
CA LEU A 25 -6.59 20.15 -0.50
C LEU A 25 -7.13 21.52 -0.08
N SER A 26 -7.42 21.72 1.22
CA SER A 26 -7.88 23.02 1.72
C SER A 26 -6.84 24.11 1.46
N ALA A 27 -5.58 23.85 1.79
CA ALA A 27 -4.50 24.80 1.60
C ALA A 27 -4.30 25.19 0.12
N ILE A 28 -4.41 24.22 -0.80
CA ILE A 28 -4.32 24.47 -2.24
C ILE A 28 -5.49 25.34 -2.72
N ASN A 29 -6.71 25.06 -2.25
CA ASN A 29 -7.92 25.77 -2.67
C ASN A 29 -8.02 27.19 -2.09
N GLU A 30 -7.41 27.42 -0.92
CA GLU A 30 -7.36 28.73 -0.27
C GLU A 30 -6.24 29.62 -0.81
N ASP A 31 -5.28 29.07 -1.57
CA ASP A 31 -4.17 29.84 -2.14
C ASP A 31 -4.67 30.75 -3.26
N THR A 32 -4.51 32.06 -3.05
CA THR A 32 -4.90 33.09 -4.03
C THR A 32 -3.94 33.21 -5.22
N ASP A 33 -2.72 32.65 -5.13
CA ASP A 33 -1.79 32.56 -6.25
C ASP A 33 -2.01 31.25 -7.01
N HIS A 34 -2.60 31.37 -8.20
CA HIS A 34 -2.90 30.22 -9.06
C HIS A 34 -1.66 29.38 -9.44
N ASN A 35 -0.46 29.97 -9.54
CA ASN A 35 0.75 29.21 -9.85
C ASN A 35 1.20 28.38 -8.64
N GLN A 36 1.05 28.93 -7.44
CA GLN A 36 1.36 28.22 -6.20
C GLN A 36 0.34 27.11 -5.94
N ALA A 37 -0.94 27.37 -6.16
CA ALA A 37 -1.99 26.36 -6.10
C ALA A 37 -1.74 25.19 -7.08
N TYR A 38 -1.37 25.49 -8.33
CA TYR A 38 -1.03 24.47 -9.33
C TYR A 38 0.19 23.63 -8.93
N SER A 39 1.24 24.29 -8.43
CA SER A 39 2.46 23.62 -7.96
C SER A 39 2.16 22.71 -6.77
N GLY A 40 1.36 23.19 -5.81
CA GLY A 40 0.90 22.40 -4.66
C GLY A 40 0.06 21.19 -5.07
N ALA A 41 -0.84 21.34 -6.04
CA ALA A 41 -1.61 20.22 -6.58
C ALA A 41 -0.71 19.18 -7.27
N THR A 42 0.33 19.62 -7.97
CA THR A 42 1.31 18.73 -8.60
C THR A 42 2.07 17.91 -7.54
N GLU A 43 2.57 18.57 -6.50
CA GLU A 43 3.28 17.90 -5.40
C GLU A 43 2.38 16.91 -4.63
N LEU A 44 1.09 17.24 -4.47
CA LEU A 44 0.12 16.34 -3.88
C LEU A 44 -0.03 15.05 -4.71
N VAL A 45 -0.19 15.17 -6.03
CA VAL A 45 -0.32 14.03 -6.94
C VAL A 45 0.94 13.16 -6.91
N GLU A 46 2.13 13.76 -7.01
CA GLU A 46 3.39 13.03 -6.97
C GLU A 46 3.61 12.32 -5.61
N THR A 47 3.17 12.93 -4.52
CA THR A 47 3.23 12.29 -3.19
C THR A 47 2.29 11.09 -3.10
N LEU A 48 1.04 11.23 -3.55
CA LEU A 48 0.08 10.12 -3.59
C LEU A 48 0.57 8.98 -4.47
N ARG A 49 1.21 9.30 -5.60
CA ARG A 49 1.82 8.31 -6.48
C ARG A 49 2.90 7.51 -5.75
N ARG A 50 3.83 8.16 -5.06
CA ARG A 50 4.88 7.47 -4.27
C ARG A 50 4.29 6.59 -3.18
N LEU A 51 3.25 7.06 -2.49
CA LEU A 51 2.55 6.28 -1.46
C LEU A 51 1.83 5.05 -2.07
N PHE A 52 1.19 5.22 -3.22
CA PHE A 52 0.56 4.13 -3.95
C PHE A 52 1.59 3.08 -4.39
N GLU A 53 2.68 3.51 -5.03
CA GLU A 53 3.76 2.62 -5.48
C GLU A 53 4.37 1.83 -4.31
N THR A 54 4.58 2.48 -3.16
CA THR A 54 5.13 1.83 -1.95
C THR A 54 4.16 0.84 -1.30
N SER A 55 2.85 1.10 -1.44
CA SER A 55 1.79 0.30 -0.80
C SER A 55 1.21 -0.80 -1.69
N ALA A 56 1.41 -0.74 -3.01
CA ALA A 56 0.78 -1.60 -4.02
C ALA A 56 0.90 -3.10 -3.70
N ASP A 57 2.08 -3.52 -3.24
CA ASP A 57 2.38 -4.93 -2.98
C ASP A 57 2.18 -5.36 -1.52
N GLN A 58 1.80 -4.45 -0.62
CA GLN A 58 1.72 -4.76 0.82
C GLN A 58 0.74 -5.90 1.13
N ARG A 59 -0.37 -5.96 0.39
CA ARG A 59 -1.34 -7.08 0.52
C ARG A 59 -0.74 -8.40 0.03
N ALA A 60 0.02 -8.37 -1.06
CA ALA A 60 0.69 -9.56 -1.59
C ALA A 60 1.77 -10.05 -0.61
N LEU A 61 2.58 -9.14 -0.07
CA LEU A 61 3.61 -9.44 0.93
C LEU A 61 3.01 -9.96 2.24
N ALA A 62 1.87 -9.44 2.69
CA ALA A 62 1.15 -9.98 3.84
C ALA A 62 0.65 -11.42 3.59
N ALA A 63 0.07 -11.67 2.42
CA ALA A 63 -0.39 -13.02 2.04
C ALA A 63 0.77 -14.02 1.94
N ALA A 64 1.92 -13.61 1.39
CA ALA A 64 3.13 -14.44 1.32
C ALA A 64 3.67 -14.78 2.72
N ARG A 65 3.70 -13.82 3.65
CA ARG A 65 4.09 -14.07 5.05
C ARG A 65 3.19 -15.10 5.74
N ILE A 66 1.88 -15.04 5.51
CA ILE A 66 0.92 -16.04 6.03
C ILE A 66 1.20 -17.41 5.40
N PHE A 67 1.37 -17.44 4.08
CA PHE A 67 1.65 -18.66 3.32
C PHE A 67 2.92 -19.40 3.81
N GLU A 68 4.01 -18.65 4.00
CA GLU A 68 5.30 -19.17 4.44
C GLU A 68 5.30 -19.60 5.90
N LYS A 69 4.76 -18.77 6.80
CA LYS A 69 4.76 -19.03 8.24
C LYS A 69 3.94 -20.26 8.60
N GLU A 70 2.80 -20.46 7.95
CA GLU A 70 1.88 -21.56 8.24
C GLU A 70 2.11 -22.79 7.33
N ARG A 71 3.06 -22.71 6.38
CA ARG A 71 3.36 -23.77 5.37
C ARG A 71 2.09 -24.32 4.70
N MET A 72 1.14 -23.44 4.43
CA MET A 72 -0.17 -23.80 3.91
C MET A 72 -0.14 -24.07 2.40
N SER A 73 -1.13 -24.83 1.91
CA SER A 73 -1.36 -24.93 0.46
C SER A 73 -2.00 -23.66 -0.09
N LEU A 74 -1.94 -23.44 -1.41
CA LEU A 74 -2.63 -22.30 -2.04
C LEU A 74 -4.14 -22.31 -1.81
N ALA A 75 -4.74 -23.49 -1.65
CA ALA A 75 -6.15 -23.61 -1.29
C ALA A 75 -6.38 -23.17 0.16
N GLY A 76 -5.54 -23.62 1.09
CA GLY A 76 -5.59 -23.17 2.49
C GLY A 76 -5.40 -21.67 2.65
N LEU A 77 -4.50 -21.07 1.86
CA LEU A 77 -4.33 -19.61 1.82
C LEU A 77 -5.57 -18.90 1.30
N ALA A 78 -6.15 -19.39 0.21
CA ALA A 78 -7.35 -18.84 -0.40
C ALA A 78 -8.52 -18.81 0.58
N ASP A 79 -8.75 -19.92 1.28
CA ASP A 79 -9.77 -20.04 2.32
C ASP A 79 -9.47 -19.10 3.50
N ARG A 80 -8.20 -18.98 3.91
CA ARG A 80 -7.77 -18.15 5.04
C ARG A 80 -7.98 -16.65 4.82
N ILE A 81 -7.71 -16.16 3.62
CA ILE A 81 -7.79 -14.72 3.30
C ILE A 81 -9.07 -14.37 2.52
N GLY A 82 -9.98 -15.33 2.34
CA GLY A 82 -11.29 -15.12 1.72
C GLY A 82 -11.24 -14.77 0.23
N VAL A 83 -10.33 -15.39 -0.53
CA VAL A 83 -10.19 -15.16 -1.99
C VAL A 83 -10.18 -16.47 -2.76
N SER A 84 -10.26 -16.41 -4.09
CA SER A 84 -10.11 -17.62 -4.92
C SER A 84 -8.68 -18.14 -4.93
N LYS A 85 -8.51 -19.45 -5.16
CA LYS A 85 -7.17 -20.08 -5.32
C LYS A 85 -6.31 -19.40 -6.39
N ALA A 86 -6.92 -19.00 -7.52
CA ALA A 86 -6.22 -18.27 -8.57
C ALA A 86 -5.73 -16.91 -8.09
N ARG A 87 -6.56 -16.19 -7.31
CA ARG A 87 -6.18 -14.89 -6.74
C ARG A 87 -5.08 -15.04 -5.69
N ALA A 88 -5.14 -16.07 -4.85
CA ALA A 88 -4.08 -16.40 -3.89
C ALA A 88 -2.76 -16.69 -4.61
N ALA A 89 -2.77 -17.50 -5.67
CA ALA A 89 -1.58 -17.76 -6.48
C ALA A 89 -0.99 -16.48 -7.10
N GLN A 90 -1.85 -15.59 -7.62
CA GLN A 90 -1.42 -14.29 -8.15
C GLN A 90 -0.78 -13.42 -7.07
N LEU A 91 -1.31 -13.39 -5.84
CA LEU A 91 -0.71 -12.63 -4.73
C LEU A 91 0.67 -13.17 -4.36
N ILE A 92 0.85 -14.49 -4.32
CA ILE A 92 2.18 -15.09 -4.05
C ILE A 92 3.17 -14.75 -5.16
N LYS A 93 2.73 -14.79 -6.43
CA LYS A 93 3.58 -14.37 -7.55
C LYS A 93 4.00 -12.90 -7.43
N THR A 94 3.04 -12.00 -7.23
CA THR A 94 3.30 -10.56 -7.06
C THR A 94 4.25 -10.28 -5.88
N ALA A 95 4.12 -11.02 -4.77
CA ALA A 95 5.04 -10.88 -3.64
C ALA A 95 6.48 -11.30 -3.94
N LYS A 96 6.67 -12.34 -4.76
CA LYS A 96 8.00 -12.77 -5.21
C LYS A 96 8.63 -11.72 -6.13
N ASP A 97 7.87 -11.27 -7.12
CA ASP A 97 8.32 -10.26 -8.08
C ASP A 97 8.73 -8.95 -7.35
N ALA A 98 7.96 -8.55 -6.33
CA ALA A 98 8.26 -7.37 -5.50
C ALA A 98 9.54 -7.53 -4.65
N ASN A 99 9.79 -8.73 -4.11
CA ASN A 99 11.01 -9.01 -3.35
C ASN A 99 12.26 -9.03 -4.23
N GLU A 100 12.17 -9.56 -5.45
CA GLU A 100 13.27 -9.57 -6.42
C GLU A 100 13.67 -8.15 -6.85
N GLN A 101 12.67 -7.26 -7.04
CA GLN A 101 12.90 -5.85 -7.33
C GLN A 101 13.56 -5.10 -6.17
N ARG A 102 13.20 -5.41 -4.91
CA ARG A 102 13.85 -4.82 -3.73
C ARG A 102 15.28 -5.33 -3.51
N GLY A 103 15.53 -6.61 -3.78
CA GLY A 103 16.86 -7.23 -3.69
C GLY A 103 17.85 -6.63 -4.69
N SER A 104 17.43 -6.48 -5.95
CA SER A 104 18.26 -5.89 -7.02
C SER A 104 18.55 -4.40 -6.81
N ALA A 105 17.66 -3.64 -6.17
CA ALA A 105 17.90 -2.24 -5.80
C ALA A 105 18.99 -2.06 -4.72
N THR A 106 19.27 -3.09 -3.92
CA THR A 106 20.27 -3.02 -2.83
C THR A 106 21.68 -3.41 -3.31
N GLU A 107 21.80 -4.11 -4.44
CA GLU A 107 23.09 -4.58 -5.00
C GLU A 107 23.73 -3.60 -5.99
N GLY A 108 23.02 -2.54 -6.41
CA GLY A 108 23.52 -1.50 -7.34
C GLY A 108 24.29 -0.34 -6.72
N HIS A 109 24.73 -0.46 -5.46
CA HIS A 109 25.49 0.58 -4.74
C HIS A 109 26.71 -0.01 -4.01
N ARG A 110 27.60 -0.67 -4.78
CA ARG A 110 28.96 -1.00 -4.35
C ARG A 110 29.96 -0.71 -5.46
#